data_AF-E6JYH9-F1
#
_entry.id   AF-E6JYH9-F1
#
_cell.length_a   1.000
_cell.length_b   1.000
_cell.length_c   1.000
_cell.angle_alpha   90.00
_cell.angle_beta   90.00
_cell.angle_gamma   90.00
#
_symmetry.space_group_name_H-M   'P 1'
#
loop_
_entity.id
_entity.type
_entity.pdbx_description
1 polymer ?
#
loop_
_entity_poly.entity_id
_entity_poly.type
_entity_poly.pdbx_seq_one_letter_code
_entity_poly.pdbx_strand_id
1 'polypeptide(L)'
;MALQKKRRMPGWVMALAVLLVVVVGVPSGCYVYERRKAMDYRQEMISIVHSQEVKKVIEVNLREIDPHALDGQGVIRTYYINDGSIEHNPMGGYDFDVIVNNDRKLGVSFAIDRRYIAGEGYGPIDGDGSPSVELADLLDRRYGKGWDETDDAAEKYRKAHPEEFPTPQKTQSDKSGESGEE
;
A
#
# COMPACT_ATOMS: atom_id res chain seq x y z
N MET A 1 -57.82 35.32 -21.73
CA MET A 1 -57.21 34.19 -20.98
C MET A 1 -57.21 32.98 -21.90
N ALA A 2 -56.09 32.65 -22.54
CA ALA A 2 -56.03 31.54 -23.50
C ALA A 2 -55.82 30.22 -22.72
N LEU A 3 -56.82 29.33 -22.79
CA LEU A 3 -56.76 27.99 -22.22
C LEU A 3 -55.75 27.14 -23.00
N GLN A 4 -54.61 26.85 -22.39
CA GLN A 4 -53.62 25.89 -22.88
C GLN A 4 -54.29 24.52 -23.08
N LYS A 5 -54.52 24.12 -24.34
CA LYS A 5 -55.08 22.81 -24.71
C LYS A 5 -54.06 21.73 -24.32
N LYS A 6 -54.30 21.03 -23.22
CA LYS A 6 -53.47 19.92 -22.75
C LYS A 6 -53.51 18.79 -23.79
N ARG A 7 -52.51 18.74 -24.67
CA ARG A 7 -52.33 17.65 -25.65
C ARG A 7 -52.22 16.33 -24.88
N ARG A 8 -53.25 15.49 -24.94
CA ARG A 8 -53.17 14.10 -24.44
C ARG A 8 -52.24 13.33 -25.38
N MET A 9 -51.10 12.90 -24.85
CA MET A 9 -50.14 12.06 -25.56
C MET A 9 -50.84 10.73 -25.93
N PRO A 10 -50.73 10.26 -27.18
CA PRO A 10 -51.34 8.99 -27.55
C PRO A 10 -50.60 7.83 -26.87
N GLY A 11 -51.34 6.79 -26.45
CA GLY A 11 -50.81 5.71 -25.62
C GLY A 11 -49.61 4.97 -26.22
N TRP A 12 -49.51 4.90 -27.56
CA TRP A 12 -48.36 4.30 -28.25
C TRP A 12 -47.06 5.10 -28.08
N VAL A 13 -47.13 6.44 -27.98
CA VAL A 13 -45.97 7.28 -27.69
C VAL A 13 -45.49 7.06 -26.25
N MET A 14 -46.43 6.87 -25.31
CA MET A 14 -46.08 6.50 -23.94
C MET A 14 -45.44 5.11 -23.87
N ALA A 15 -45.97 4.12 -24.61
CA ALA A 15 -45.39 2.78 -24.68
C ALA A 15 -43.97 2.79 -25.28
N LEU A 16 -43.75 3.56 -26.36
CA LEU A 16 -42.43 3.71 -26.98
C LEU A 16 -41.43 4.39 -26.03
N ALA A 17 -41.86 5.41 -25.28
CA ALA A 17 -41.03 6.06 -24.29
C ALA A 17 -40.63 5.10 -23.16
N VAL A 18 -41.57 4.30 -22.64
CA VAL A 18 -41.29 3.27 -21.63
C VAL A 18 -40.32 2.23 -22.18
N LEU A 19 -40.51 1.76 -23.41
CA LEU A 19 -39.62 0.80 -24.05
C LEU A 19 -38.18 1.35 -24.15
N LEU A 20 -38.03 2.63 -24.52
CA LEU A 20 -36.72 3.28 -24.61
C LEU A 20 -36.03 3.34 -23.24
N VAL A 21 -36.74 3.68 -22.16
CA VAL A 21 -36.17 3.67 -20.80
C VAL A 21 -35.76 2.26 -20.38
N VAL A 22 -36.54 1.23 -20.71
CA VAL A 22 -36.19 -0.16 -20.37
C VAL A 22 -34.98 -0.64 -21.18
N VAL A 23 -34.93 -0.34 -22.48
CA VAL A 23 -33.86 -0.83 -23.37
C VAL A 23 -32.56 -0.06 -23.20
N VAL A 24 -32.62 1.24 -22.92
CA VAL A 24 -31.43 2.10 -22.83
C VAL A 24 -31.15 2.52 -21.39
N GLY A 25 -32.17 2.99 -20.68
CA GLY A 25 -32.05 3.53 -19.33
C GLY A 25 -31.62 2.49 -18.30
N VAL A 26 -32.22 1.30 -18.32
CA VAL A 26 -31.88 0.23 -17.35
C VAL A 26 -30.45 -0.29 -17.56
N PRO A 27 -30.00 -0.70 -18.77
CA PRO A 27 -28.62 -1.14 -18.96
C PRO A 27 -27.59 -0.05 -18.68
N SER A 28 -27.87 1.19 -19.09
CA SER A 28 -27.00 2.33 -18.78
C SER A 28 -26.92 2.59 -17.27
N GLY A 29 -28.04 2.46 -16.56
CA GLY A 29 -28.09 2.59 -15.11
C GLY A 29 -27.28 1.52 -14.39
N CYS A 30 -27.45 0.25 -14.79
CA CYS A 30 -26.67 -0.88 -14.27
C CYS A 30 -25.16 -0.69 -14.52
N TYR A 31 -24.78 -0.32 -15.75
CA TYR A 31 -23.38 -0.08 -16.11
C TYR A 31 -22.74 1.03 -15.25
N VAL A 32 -23.44 2.15 -15.06
CA VAL A 32 -22.95 3.26 -14.22
C VAL A 32 -22.85 2.86 -12.76
N TYR A 33 -23.81 2.09 -12.25
CA TYR A 33 -23.81 1.60 -10.87
C TYR A 33 -22.61 0.67 -10.59
N GLU A 34 -22.38 -0.31 -11.46
CA GLU A 34 -21.24 -1.23 -11.36
C GLU A 34 -19.90 -0.49 -11.44
N ARG A 35 -19.77 0.46 -12.39
CA ARG A 35 -18.61 1.34 -12.51
C ARG A 35 -18.34 2.12 -11.22
N ARG A 36 -19.36 2.74 -10.62
CA ARG A 36 -19.20 3.49 -9.37
C ARG A 36 -18.75 2.57 -8.24
N LYS A 37 -19.42 1.43 -8.07
CA LYS A 37 -19.07 0.45 -7.04
C LYS A 37 -17.61 -0.04 -7.19
N ALA A 38 -17.16 -0.30 -8.41
CA ALA A 38 -15.79 -0.70 -8.67
C ALA A 38 -14.77 0.41 -8.35
N MET A 39 -15.11 1.67 -8.64
CA MET A 39 -14.25 2.81 -8.29
C MET A 39 -14.18 3.03 -6.78
N ASP A 40 -15.32 2.96 -6.09
CA ASP A 40 -15.40 3.12 -4.64
C ASP A 40 -14.57 2.03 -3.93
N TYR A 41 -14.72 0.78 -4.38
CA TYR A 41 -13.93 -0.35 -3.89
C TYR A 41 -12.43 -0.14 -4.13
N ARG A 42 -12.03 0.28 -5.34
CA ARG A 42 -10.62 0.55 -5.65
C ARG A 42 -10.04 1.68 -4.79
N GLN A 43 -10.83 2.72 -4.53
CA GLN A 43 -10.40 3.83 -3.68
C GLN A 43 -10.19 3.39 -2.22
N GLU A 44 -11.08 2.52 -1.73
CA GLU A 44 -10.96 1.92 -0.40
C GLU A 44 -9.68 1.07 -0.30
N MET A 45 -9.41 0.20 -1.29
CA MET A 45 -8.18 -0.61 -1.35
C MET A 45 -6.92 0.26 -1.28
N ILE A 46 -6.84 1.30 -2.13
CA ILE A 46 -5.72 2.24 -2.14
C ILE A 46 -5.57 2.91 -0.78
N SER A 47 -6.66 3.33 -0.16
CA SER A 47 -6.62 3.99 1.15
C SER A 47 -6.07 3.08 2.25
N ILE A 48 -6.36 1.77 2.19
CA ILE A 48 -5.87 0.78 3.15
C ILE A 48 -4.38 0.53 2.94
N VAL A 49 -3.93 0.34 1.70
CA VAL A 49 -2.52 0.13 1.38
C VAL A 49 -1.66 1.35 1.75
N HIS A 50 -2.22 2.57 1.65
CA HIS A 50 -1.55 3.80 2.09
C HIS A 50 -1.71 4.12 3.59
N SER A 51 -2.36 3.25 4.36
CA SER A 51 -2.50 3.43 5.80
C SER A 51 -1.14 3.44 6.52
N GLN A 52 -1.09 4.08 7.68
CA GLN A 52 0.15 4.17 8.47
C GLN A 52 0.64 2.80 8.94
N GLU A 53 -0.28 1.85 9.18
CA GLU A 53 0.04 0.50 9.60
C GLU A 53 0.76 -0.27 8.48
N VAL A 54 0.22 -0.23 7.25
CA VAL A 54 0.84 -0.87 6.08
C VAL A 54 2.18 -0.21 5.74
N LYS A 55 2.27 1.13 5.82
CA LYS A 55 3.56 1.83 5.63
C LYS A 55 4.63 1.33 6.60
N LYS A 56 4.26 1.13 7.87
CA LYS A 56 5.20 0.58 8.86
C LYS A 56 5.64 -0.84 8.50
N VAL A 57 4.72 -1.71 8.06
CA VAL A 57 5.05 -3.07 7.59
C VAL A 57 6.00 -3.04 6.40
N ILE A 58 5.74 -2.17 5.41
CA ILE A 58 6.63 -1.97 4.26
C ILE A 58 8.02 -1.55 4.73
N GLU A 59 8.13 -0.50 5.56
CA GLU A 59 9.44 -0.01 6.00
C GLU A 59 10.21 -1.03 6.86
N VAL A 60 9.53 -1.85 7.65
CA VAL A 60 10.17 -2.93 8.42
C VAL A 60 10.73 -3.98 7.46
N ASN A 61 9.92 -4.49 6.53
CA ASN A 61 10.37 -5.45 5.51
C ASN A 61 11.53 -4.89 4.67
N LEU A 62 11.46 -3.63 4.24
CA LEU A 62 12.56 -3.00 3.49
C LEU A 62 13.87 -2.98 4.32
N ARG A 63 13.79 -2.76 5.65
CA ARG A 63 14.94 -2.80 6.56
C ARG A 63 15.43 -4.22 6.88
N GLU A 64 14.62 -5.23 6.63
CA GLU A 64 14.99 -6.65 6.70
C GLU A 64 15.67 -7.11 5.41
N ILE A 65 15.24 -6.57 4.26
CA ILE A 65 15.86 -6.79 2.95
C ILE A 65 17.20 -6.03 2.84
N ASP A 66 17.27 -4.79 3.30
CA ASP A 66 18.47 -3.95 3.29
C ASP A 66 18.65 -3.33 4.69
N PRO A 67 19.73 -3.64 5.43
CA PRO A 67 19.91 -3.17 6.80
C PRO A 67 19.99 -1.64 6.89
N HIS A 68 20.36 -0.99 5.79
CA HIS A 68 20.45 0.46 5.62
C HIS A 68 19.30 1.01 4.75
N ALA A 69 18.16 0.34 4.68
CA ALA A 69 17.02 0.85 3.93
C ALA A 69 16.56 2.20 4.47
N LEU A 70 16.36 3.16 3.56
CA LEU A 70 15.79 4.49 3.81
C LEU A 70 16.63 5.42 4.70
N ASP A 71 17.86 5.04 5.05
CA ASP A 71 18.79 5.91 5.80
C ASP A 71 19.77 6.67 4.87
N GLY A 72 19.73 6.39 3.57
CA GLY A 72 20.57 7.00 2.53
C GLY A 72 21.90 6.30 2.29
N GLN A 73 22.30 5.37 3.15
CA GLN A 73 23.47 4.52 2.99
C GLN A 73 23.11 3.21 2.27
N GLY A 74 21.84 2.80 2.30
CA GLY A 74 21.21 1.66 1.60
C GLY A 74 21.44 1.53 0.09
N VAL A 75 21.25 0.30 -0.41
CA VAL A 75 20.81 0.07 -1.80
C VAL A 75 19.42 0.67 -1.95
N ILE A 76 18.53 0.45 -0.98
CA ILE A 76 17.18 0.99 -0.91
C ILE A 76 17.22 2.37 -0.24
N ARG A 77 17.05 3.45 -1.01
CA ARG A 77 17.14 4.83 -0.49
C ARG A 77 15.79 5.50 -0.37
N THR A 78 14.92 5.26 -1.33
CA THR A 78 13.56 5.83 -1.39
C THR A 78 12.62 4.76 -1.90
N TYR A 79 11.32 4.91 -1.63
CA TYR A 79 10.31 4.03 -2.16
C TYR A 79 9.02 4.78 -2.49
N TYR A 80 8.21 4.21 -3.37
CA TYR A 80 6.81 4.58 -3.55
C TYR A 80 5.97 3.33 -3.83
N ILE A 81 4.69 3.38 -3.45
CA ILE A 81 3.73 2.30 -3.72
C ILE A 81 3.20 2.47 -5.14
N ASN A 82 3.25 1.41 -5.95
CA ASN A 82 2.65 1.42 -7.27
C ASN A 82 1.13 1.18 -7.17
N ASP A 83 0.34 2.25 -7.07
CA ASP A 83 -1.12 2.16 -6.98
C ASP A 83 -1.78 1.38 -8.14
N GLY A 84 -1.07 1.25 -9.27
CA GLY A 84 -1.52 0.48 -10.43
C GLY A 84 -1.46 -1.03 -10.24
N SER A 85 -0.61 -1.53 -9.32
CA SER A 85 -0.50 -2.98 -9.03
C SER A 85 -1.24 -3.42 -7.79
N ILE A 86 -1.94 -2.51 -7.09
CA ILE A 86 -2.77 -2.89 -5.94
C ILE A 86 -3.96 -3.75 -6.40
N GLU A 87 -3.97 -4.99 -5.96
CA GLU A 87 -5.02 -5.96 -6.23
C GLU A 87 -5.42 -6.74 -4.97
N HIS A 88 -6.62 -7.32 -5.00
CA HIS A 88 -7.10 -8.15 -3.89
C HIS A 88 -6.50 -9.55 -4.01
N ASN A 89 -5.80 -10.00 -2.97
CA ASN A 89 -5.28 -11.34 -2.94
C ASN A 89 -6.43 -12.34 -2.70
N PRO A 90 -6.67 -13.33 -3.58
CA PRO A 90 -7.74 -14.31 -3.40
C PRO A 90 -7.72 -15.04 -2.05
N MET A 91 -6.55 -15.15 -1.42
CA MET A 91 -6.35 -15.78 -0.11
C MET A 91 -6.63 -14.85 1.08
N GLY A 92 -6.90 -13.57 0.84
CA GLY A 92 -7.13 -12.54 1.86
C GLY A 92 -6.12 -11.41 1.77
N GLY A 93 -6.58 -10.18 2.00
CA GLY A 93 -5.73 -9.00 1.97
C GLY A 93 -5.42 -8.47 0.56
N TYR A 94 -4.23 -7.89 0.38
CA TYR A 94 -3.87 -7.16 -0.83
C TYR A 94 -2.44 -7.47 -1.29
N ASP A 95 -2.30 -7.62 -2.61
CA ASP A 95 -0.99 -7.70 -3.26
C ASP A 95 -0.69 -6.36 -3.95
N PHE A 96 0.55 -5.89 -3.86
CA PHE A 96 0.99 -4.65 -4.51
C PHE A 96 2.51 -4.58 -4.62
N ASP A 97 3.00 -3.76 -5.55
CA ASP A 97 4.44 -3.53 -5.68
C ASP A 97 4.86 -2.21 -5.04
N VAL A 98 6.01 -2.25 -4.38
CA VAL A 98 6.76 -1.10 -3.93
C VAL A 98 7.96 -0.92 -4.83
N ILE A 99 8.07 0.26 -5.46
CA ILE A 99 9.18 0.59 -6.35
C ILE A 99 10.21 1.39 -5.57
N VAL A 100 11.46 0.96 -5.58
CA VAL A 100 12.56 1.62 -4.87
C VAL A 100 13.39 2.48 -5.81
N ASN A 101 13.97 3.55 -5.28
CA ASN A 101 14.85 4.48 -6.00
C ASN A 101 14.28 5.07 -7.30
N ASN A 102 12.94 5.05 -7.44
CA ASN A 102 12.25 5.45 -8.65
C ASN A 102 12.66 4.67 -9.92
N ASP A 103 13.17 3.44 -9.76
CA ASP A 103 13.51 2.55 -10.87
C ASP A 103 12.54 1.37 -10.88
N ARG A 104 11.74 1.26 -11.94
CA ARG A 104 10.72 0.21 -12.07
C ARG A 104 11.27 -1.20 -12.12
N LYS A 105 12.57 -1.38 -12.39
CA LYS A 105 13.23 -2.68 -12.30
C LYS A 105 13.55 -3.07 -10.86
N LEU A 106 13.62 -2.09 -9.97
CA LEU A 106 13.90 -2.30 -8.56
C LEU A 106 12.57 -2.26 -7.80
N GLY A 107 11.89 -3.42 -7.78
CA GLY A 107 10.64 -3.62 -7.07
C GLY A 107 10.79 -4.55 -5.87
N VAL A 108 9.86 -4.42 -4.92
CA VAL A 108 9.54 -5.42 -3.90
C VAL A 108 8.05 -5.69 -3.99
N SER A 109 7.68 -6.92 -4.28
CA SER A 109 6.27 -7.35 -4.33
C SER A 109 5.83 -7.72 -2.92
N PHE A 110 4.77 -7.10 -2.46
CA PHE A 110 4.20 -7.30 -1.13
C PHE A 110 2.89 -8.06 -1.23
N ALA A 111 2.71 -9.03 -0.34
CA ALA A 111 1.42 -9.58 0.02
C ALA A 111 1.15 -9.23 1.48
N ILE A 112 0.08 -8.46 1.73
CA ILE A 112 -0.35 -8.14 3.10
C ILE A 112 -1.65 -8.87 3.41
N ASP A 113 -1.76 -9.42 4.61
CA ASP A 113 -2.99 -10.02 5.12
C ASP A 113 -3.24 -9.57 6.55
N ARG A 114 -4.50 -9.66 6.98
CA ARG A 114 -4.90 -9.39 8.35
C ARG A 114 -5.71 -10.54 8.89
N ARG A 115 -5.07 -11.33 9.74
CA ARG A 115 -5.70 -12.51 10.31
C ARG A 115 -6.78 -12.13 11.33
N TYR A 116 -7.93 -12.78 11.23
CA TYR A 116 -8.96 -12.74 12.27
C TYR A 116 -8.65 -13.74 13.39
N ILE A 117 -8.62 -13.26 14.62
CA ILE A 117 -8.37 -14.02 15.84
C ILE A 117 -9.69 -14.12 16.62
N ALA A 118 -10.19 -15.35 16.76
CA ALA A 118 -11.48 -15.58 17.43
C ALA A 118 -11.44 -15.12 18.90
N GLY A 119 -12.32 -14.19 19.25
CA GLY A 119 -12.40 -13.61 20.60
C GLY A 119 -11.60 -12.31 20.79
N GLU A 120 -10.70 -11.97 19.87
CA GLU A 120 -9.84 -10.77 19.96
C GLU A 120 -10.03 -9.81 18.77
N GLY A 121 -10.67 -10.27 17.69
CA GLY A 121 -10.90 -9.47 16.50
C GLY A 121 -9.77 -9.60 15.50
N TYR A 122 -9.52 -8.57 14.70
CA TYR A 122 -8.43 -8.59 13.74
C TYR A 122 -7.08 -8.34 14.43
N GLY A 123 -6.11 -9.21 14.16
CA GLY A 123 -4.73 -9.09 14.63
C GLY A 123 -3.93 -7.98 13.93
N PRO A 124 -2.61 -7.92 14.16
CA PRO A 124 -1.72 -7.04 13.40
C PRO A 124 -1.75 -7.40 11.90
N ILE A 125 -1.40 -6.43 11.06
CA ILE A 125 -1.15 -6.70 9.64
C ILE A 125 0.17 -7.47 9.53
N ASP A 126 0.08 -8.64 8.91
CA ASP A 126 1.25 -9.42 8.50
C ASP A 126 1.53 -9.11 7.03
N GLY A 127 2.80 -9.02 6.66
CA GLY A 127 3.17 -8.77 5.27
C GLY A 127 4.57 -9.28 4.97
N ASP A 128 4.71 -9.92 3.82
CA ASP A 128 5.97 -10.41 3.29
C ASP A 128 6.32 -9.64 2.02
N GLY A 129 7.57 -9.20 1.92
CA GLY A 129 8.10 -8.47 0.77
C GLY A 129 9.16 -9.28 0.03
N SER A 130 8.88 -9.63 -1.21
CA SER A 130 9.83 -10.34 -2.07
C SER A 130 10.52 -9.39 -3.05
N PRO A 131 11.86 -9.22 -2.98
CA PRO A 131 12.58 -8.35 -3.91
C PRO A 131 12.61 -8.91 -5.33
N SER A 132 12.59 -8.01 -6.31
CA SER A 132 12.89 -8.31 -7.71
C SER A 132 14.30 -8.86 -7.91
N VAL A 133 14.53 -9.61 -8.99
CA VAL A 133 15.85 -10.18 -9.34
C VAL A 133 16.91 -9.09 -9.45
N GLU A 134 16.59 -7.96 -10.09
CA GLU A 134 17.53 -6.85 -10.23
C GLU A 134 17.87 -6.20 -8.88
N LEU A 135 16.93 -6.14 -7.94
CA LEU A 135 17.18 -5.64 -6.59
C LEU A 135 18.02 -6.64 -5.79
N ALA A 136 17.70 -7.94 -5.85
CA ALA A 136 18.48 -9.00 -5.23
C ALA A 136 19.94 -8.98 -5.72
N ASP A 137 20.18 -8.86 -7.02
CA ASP A 137 21.52 -8.71 -7.61
C ASP A 137 22.31 -7.52 -7.04
N LEU A 138 21.65 -6.40 -6.75
CA LEU A 138 22.30 -5.23 -6.16
C LEU A 138 22.65 -5.44 -4.69
N LEU A 139 21.77 -6.12 -3.95
CA LEU A 139 22.02 -6.50 -2.56
C LEU A 139 23.19 -7.49 -2.47
N ASP A 140 23.20 -8.50 -3.34
CA ASP A 140 24.28 -9.49 -3.46
C ASP A 140 25.64 -8.83 -3.75
N ARG A 141 25.66 -7.82 -4.63
CA ARG A 141 26.89 -7.07 -4.94
C ARG A 141 27.40 -6.26 -3.75
N ARG A 142 26.51 -5.79 -2.89
CA ARG A 142 26.87 -4.98 -1.74
C ARG A 142 27.29 -5.81 -0.54
N TYR A 143 26.48 -6.81 -0.20
CA TYR A 143 26.60 -7.56 1.05
C TYR A 143 27.21 -8.95 0.88
N GLY A 144 27.30 -9.45 -0.36
CA GLY A 144 27.81 -10.77 -0.68
C GLY A 144 26.74 -11.68 -1.28
N LYS A 145 27.17 -12.68 -2.06
CA LYS A 145 26.26 -13.61 -2.75
C LYS A 145 25.37 -14.41 -1.79
N GLY A 146 24.12 -14.60 -2.18
CA GLY A 146 23.11 -15.34 -1.40
C GLY A 146 22.54 -14.51 -0.25
N TRP A 147 22.53 -13.19 -0.43
CA TRP A 147 22.03 -12.26 0.58
C TRP A 147 20.53 -12.49 0.85
N ASP A 148 19.74 -12.65 -0.20
CA ASP A 148 18.30 -12.91 -0.17
C ASP A 148 17.94 -14.34 0.27
N GLU A 149 18.86 -15.29 0.13
CA GLU A 149 18.71 -16.67 0.62
C GLU A 149 19.01 -16.81 2.13
N THR A 150 19.59 -15.78 2.74
CA THR A 150 20.04 -15.84 4.14
C THR A 150 18.94 -15.32 5.07
N ASP A 151 18.37 -16.23 5.87
CA ASP A 151 17.44 -15.85 6.94
C ASP A 151 18.07 -14.79 7.86
N ASP A 152 17.31 -13.75 8.19
CA ASP A 152 17.73 -12.64 9.06
C ASP A 152 19.03 -11.95 8.60
N ALA A 153 19.31 -11.91 7.29
CA ALA A 153 20.54 -11.35 6.72
C ALA A 153 20.87 -9.94 7.26
N ALA A 154 19.89 -9.03 7.23
CA ALA A 154 20.06 -7.67 7.71
C ALA A 154 20.34 -7.60 9.22
N GLU A 155 19.72 -8.45 10.04
CA GLU A 155 20.00 -8.49 11.47
C GLU A 155 21.42 -9.00 11.75
N LYS A 156 21.82 -10.09 11.07
CA LYS A 156 23.17 -10.63 11.16
C LYS A 156 24.22 -9.60 10.75
N TYR A 157 23.96 -8.84 9.68
CA TYR A 157 24.82 -7.74 9.24
C TYR A 157 24.92 -6.63 10.27
N ARG A 158 23.78 -6.14 10.81
CA ARG A 158 23.77 -5.12 11.88
C ARG A 158 24.60 -5.52 13.10
N LYS A 159 24.54 -6.81 13.47
CA LYS A 159 25.31 -7.36 14.60
C LYS A 159 26.80 -7.50 14.30
N ALA A 160 27.16 -7.80 13.04
CA ALA A 160 28.54 -7.92 12.60
C ALA A 160 29.23 -6.55 12.40
N HIS A 161 28.45 -5.52 12.07
CA HIS A 161 28.91 -4.17 11.76
C HIS A 161 28.29 -3.09 12.65
N PRO A 162 28.39 -3.19 14.00
CA PRO A 162 27.76 -2.24 14.91
C PRO A 162 28.25 -0.79 14.72
N GLU A 163 29.44 -0.59 14.16
CA GLU A 163 30.01 0.71 13.81
C GLU A 163 29.21 1.46 12.72
N GLU A 164 28.50 0.74 11.85
CA GLU A 164 27.66 1.32 10.79
C GLU A 164 26.29 1.77 11.32
N PHE A 165 25.89 1.31 12.52
CA PHE A 165 24.59 1.60 13.14
C PHE A 165 24.74 2.28 14.51
N PRO A 166 25.32 3.49 14.58
CA PRO A 166 25.48 4.19 15.85
C PRO A 166 24.12 4.54 16.44
N THR A 167 23.84 4.03 17.64
CA THR A 167 22.66 4.46 18.40
C THR A 167 22.79 5.97 18.67
N PRO A 168 21.73 6.77 18.45
CA PRO A 168 21.76 8.18 18.81
C PRO A 168 22.21 8.32 20.28
N GLN A 169 23.34 9.01 20.50
CA GLN A 169 23.78 9.30 21.86
C GLN A 169 22.66 10.10 22.53
N LYS A 170 22.15 9.61 23.66
CA LYS A 170 21.29 10.41 24.54
C LYS A 170 22.10 11.64 24.92
N THR A 171 21.76 12.79 24.33
CA THR A 171 22.38 14.06 24.68
C THR A 171 22.25 14.26 26.18
N GLN A 172 23.39 14.31 26.88
CA GLN A 172 23.50 14.81 28.26
C GLN A 172 23.03 16.27 28.27
N SER A 173 21.73 16.50 28.42
CA SER A 173 21.15 17.85 28.55
C SER A 173 20.29 18.02 29.81
N ASP A 174 20.31 17.05 30.74
CA ASP A 174 19.60 17.14 32.04
C ASP A 174 20.57 17.08 33.23
N LYS A 175 21.75 17.71 33.13
CA LYS A 175 22.63 17.99 34.28
C LYS A 175 23.24 19.39 34.20
N SER A 176 22.38 20.39 34.16
CA SER A 176 22.73 21.78 34.50
C SER A 176 21.47 22.51 34.91
N GLY A 177 20.98 22.17 36.11
CA GLY A 177 19.80 22.79 36.68
C GLY A 177 19.60 22.44 38.14
N GLU A 178 20.67 22.14 38.88
CA GLU A 178 20.58 22.05 40.34
C GLU A 178 21.95 22.30 40.99
N SER A 179 22.33 23.58 41.11
CA SER A 179 23.30 24.03 42.11
C SER A 179 23.32 25.56 42.20
N GLY A 180 22.96 26.09 43.39
CA GLY A 180 23.06 27.49 43.81
C GLY A 180 21.75 28.25 43.57
N GLU A 181 21.12 28.93 44.53
CA GLU A 181 21.59 29.67 45.71
C GLU A 181 20.54 29.47 46.84
N GLU A 182 20.94 29.14 48.07
CA GLU A 182 21.06 30.08 49.21
C GLU A 182 20.00 31.20 49.28
#